data_AF-A0AAW2RZI7-F1
#
_entry.id   AF-A0AAW2RZI7-F1
#
_cell.length_a   1.000
_cell.length_b   1.000
_cell.length_c   1.000
_cell.angle_alpha   90.00
_cell.angle_beta   90.00
_cell.angle_gamma   90.00
#
_symmetry.space_group_name_H-M   'P 1'
#
loop_
_entity.id
_entity.type
_entity.pdbx_description
1 polymer ?
#
loop_
_entity_poly.entity_id
_entity_poly.type
_entity_poly.pdbx_seq_one_letter_code
_entity_poly.pdbx_strand_id
1 'polypeptide(L)'
;MGMNKRAKFDSLISLSRARLIQVLTGLLFLYLLFISFEIPVVLRAGLGLETPEIAFALPLISHPIFRTQNDNQFSTEEKEELVFRAQERKMGEFRKISGLIFDDNAFNRVSEDEFSELHKVVRDAFASGKEVLEDLKSGKVLSEVENQAKRPEEPCPNSVELSGDDFVKKGKMMVIPCGLSLGSHITIVGRPRWAHMEKEKNKGGGSTMMSQFLMELQGLRTVDGEDPPRILHFNPRLKGDWSGRPVIEQNTCYRMQWGTGQRCEGWKSRADEETVDGQVKCEKWIRDDDSGSEESKATWWLKRLIGRTRKVTVDWPYPFAENKLFVLTLIAGLEGYHINVDGRHISSFPYRPGFTLEDATGLFLNGDVDIHSIFAASLPTSHPSTAPQRHLEFSPEWKAPSLPTGPVGLFIGILSAGNHFAERMAVRKSWMQYKTVKPANVVIRFFVAMHARMKVNVELMKEADYFGDIVIVPYMDNYDLVVLKTIAICEYGVRTVAAKHIMKCDDDTFVRIDAVMAEVNKIQNGRSFYIGNINYYHKPLRHGKWAVTYE
;
A
#
# COMPACT_ATOMS: atom_id res chain seq x y z
N MET A 1 34.06 -29.14 -78.28
CA MET A 1 32.75 -29.44 -78.87
C MET A 1 31.69 -29.10 -77.82
N GLY A 2 30.78 -28.16 -78.09
CA GLY A 2 29.55 -27.94 -77.31
C GLY A 2 29.54 -26.78 -76.30
N MET A 3 29.08 -25.61 -76.76
CA MET A 3 28.48 -24.53 -75.96
C MET A 3 27.16 -24.99 -75.28
N ASN A 4 26.82 -24.47 -74.09
CA ASN A 4 25.71 -23.49 -73.89
C ASN A 4 25.19 -23.34 -72.43
N LYS A 5 24.97 -22.06 -72.08
CA LYS A 5 23.86 -21.46 -71.28
C LYS A 5 23.73 -21.75 -69.77
N ARG A 6 23.98 -20.70 -68.98
CA ARG A 6 22.95 -20.06 -68.13
C ARG A 6 23.37 -18.65 -67.69
N ALA A 7 22.85 -17.65 -68.41
CA ALA A 7 22.71 -16.28 -67.94
C ALA A 7 21.22 -16.03 -67.62
N LYS A 8 20.95 -15.08 -66.71
CA LYS A 8 19.66 -14.58 -66.18
C LYS A 8 19.20 -15.19 -64.85
N PHE A 9 19.72 -14.69 -63.73
CA PHE A 9 18.96 -14.64 -62.46
C PHE A 9 19.25 -13.37 -61.62
N ASP A 10 20.37 -12.66 -61.85
CA ASP A 10 20.71 -11.47 -61.04
C ASP A 10 19.89 -10.20 -61.34
N SER A 11 19.11 -10.17 -62.43
CA SER A 11 18.28 -9.01 -62.79
C SER A 11 16.91 -8.95 -62.07
N LEU A 12 16.45 -10.05 -61.45
CA LEU A 12 15.10 -10.11 -60.86
C LEU A 12 15.06 -9.71 -59.38
N ILE A 13 16.19 -9.79 -58.67
CA ILE A 13 16.28 -9.47 -57.23
C ILE A 13 16.40 -7.95 -57.00
N SER A 14 16.94 -7.21 -57.97
CA SER A 14 17.05 -5.74 -57.93
C SER A 14 15.68 -5.04 -58.04
N LEU A 15 14.78 -5.59 -58.86
CA LEU A 15 13.45 -5.01 -59.13
C LEU A 15 12.46 -5.13 -57.96
N SER A 16 12.62 -6.11 -57.07
CA SER A 16 11.73 -6.28 -55.90
C SER A 16 12.04 -5.30 -54.76
N ARG A 17 13.32 -5.00 -54.53
CA ARG A 17 13.76 -4.01 -53.53
C ARG A 17 13.37 -2.59 -53.91
N ALA A 18 13.47 -2.24 -55.19
CA ALA A 18 13.03 -0.92 -55.67
C ALA A 18 11.52 -0.70 -55.49
N ARG A 19 10.70 -1.73 -55.78
CA ARG A 19 9.25 -1.66 -55.54
C ARG A 19 8.89 -1.58 -54.06
N LEU A 20 9.63 -2.28 -53.18
CA LEU A 20 9.41 -2.20 -51.73
C LEU A 20 9.70 -0.80 -51.18
N ILE A 21 10.79 -0.16 -51.66
CA ILE A 21 11.14 1.22 -51.27
C ILE A 21 10.06 2.19 -51.76
N GLN A 22 9.55 2.02 -52.98
CA GLN A 22 8.46 2.85 -53.50
C GLN A 22 7.17 2.70 -52.69
N VAL A 23 6.83 1.49 -52.26
CA VAL A 23 5.66 1.22 -51.40
C VAL A 23 5.84 1.84 -50.01
N LEU A 24 7.01 1.69 -49.39
CA LEU A 24 7.29 2.28 -48.08
C LEU A 24 7.30 3.82 -48.13
N THR A 25 7.80 4.39 -49.22
CA THR A 25 7.78 5.85 -49.45
C THR A 25 6.34 6.35 -49.67
N GLY A 26 5.51 5.57 -50.38
CA GLY A 26 4.09 5.84 -50.53
C GLY A 26 3.35 5.81 -49.19
N LEU A 27 3.60 4.80 -48.34
CA LEU A 27 3.03 4.71 -47.00
C LEU A 27 3.46 5.85 -46.08
N LEU A 28 4.74 6.26 -46.13
CA LEU A 28 5.24 7.40 -45.38
C LEU A 28 4.58 8.71 -45.83
N PHE A 29 4.40 8.90 -47.15
CA PHE A 29 3.70 10.06 -47.68
C PHE A 29 2.24 10.08 -47.24
N LEU A 30 1.56 8.92 -47.26
CA LEU A 30 0.17 8.78 -46.82
C LEU A 30 0.02 9.07 -45.32
N TYR A 31 0.97 8.61 -44.50
CA TYR A 31 1.05 8.92 -43.07
C TYR A 31 1.25 10.42 -42.81
N LEU A 32 2.17 11.06 -43.52
CA LEU A 32 2.39 12.51 -43.41
C LEU A 32 1.18 13.31 -43.88
N LEU A 33 0.45 12.82 -44.88
CA LEU A 33 -0.77 13.42 -45.38
C LEU A 33 -1.88 13.32 -44.32
N PHE A 34 -2.07 12.16 -43.68
CA PHE A 34 -2.97 12.01 -42.53
C PHE A 34 -2.61 12.94 -41.36
N ILE A 35 -1.34 13.02 -40.99
CA ILE A 35 -0.84 13.95 -39.96
C ILE A 35 -1.17 15.40 -40.36
N SER A 36 -1.00 15.78 -41.63
CA SER A 36 -1.31 17.14 -42.11
C SER A 36 -2.80 17.50 -42.10
N PHE A 37 -3.70 16.50 -42.13
CA PHE A 37 -5.14 16.69 -41.96
C PHE A 37 -5.60 16.63 -40.49
N GLU A 38 -4.82 16.04 -39.58
CA GLU A 38 -5.11 16.05 -38.13
C GLU A 38 -4.58 17.31 -37.42
N ILE A 39 -3.50 17.92 -37.91
CA ILE A 39 -2.90 19.14 -37.32
C ILE A 39 -3.83 20.39 -37.33
N PRO A 40 -4.70 20.64 -38.34
CA PRO A 40 -5.62 21.77 -38.30
C PRO A 40 -6.76 21.60 -37.29
N VAL A 41 -7.05 20.38 -36.84
CA VAL A 41 -8.12 20.08 -35.88
C VAL A 41 -7.63 20.23 -34.44
N VAL A 42 -6.38 19.86 -34.16
CA VAL A 42 -5.76 20.00 -32.84
C VAL A 42 -5.40 21.46 -32.51
N LEU A 43 -5.04 22.28 -33.51
CA LEU A 43 -4.77 23.71 -33.31
C LEU A 43 -6.03 24.59 -33.19
N ARG A 44 -7.20 24.13 -33.67
CA ARG A 44 -8.48 24.86 -33.49
C ARG A 44 -9.15 24.62 -32.15
N ALA A 45 -8.80 23.54 -31.44
CA ALA A 45 -9.31 23.25 -30.10
C ALA A 45 -8.55 24.01 -28.98
N GLY A 46 -7.45 24.69 -29.31
CA GLY A 46 -6.60 25.42 -28.35
C GLY A 46 -6.96 26.89 -28.10
N LEU A 47 -7.94 27.46 -28.82
CA LEU A 47 -8.40 28.83 -28.62
C LEU A 47 -9.94 28.88 -28.72
N GLY A 48 -10.61 28.65 -27.59
CA GLY A 48 -12.06 28.78 -27.47
C GLY A 48 -12.50 30.24 -27.36
N LEU A 49 -13.00 30.79 -28.46
CA LEU A 49 -14.03 31.83 -28.51
C LEU A 49 -15.28 31.19 -29.15
N GLU A 50 -16.44 31.70 -28.75
CA GLU A 50 -17.77 31.07 -28.67
C GLU A 50 -18.41 30.43 -29.94
N THR A 51 -19.40 29.57 -29.65
CA THR A 51 -20.47 28.89 -30.43
C THR A 51 -21.17 29.71 -31.56
N PRO A 52 -22.00 29.13 -32.49
CA PRO A 52 -22.98 28.05 -32.25
C PRO A 52 -23.32 27.03 -33.38
N GLU A 53 -24.03 25.99 -32.94
CA GLU A 53 -25.04 25.14 -33.62
C GLU A 53 -24.69 24.40 -34.92
N ILE A 54 -24.89 23.07 -34.92
CA ILE A 54 -25.74 22.33 -35.88
C ILE A 54 -25.98 20.90 -35.34
N ALA A 55 -27.24 20.47 -35.45
CA ALA A 55 -27.81 19.20 -34.98
C ALA A 55 -27.62 18.02 -35.98
N PHE A 56 -28.16 16.86 -35.56
CA PHE A 56 -28.35 15.57 -36.27
C PHE A 56 -27.19 14.56 -36.15
N ALA A 57 -27.36 13.27 -35.82
CA ALA A 57 -28.53 12.45 -35.51
C ALA A 57 -28.06 11.19 -34.72
N LEU A 58 -28.94 10.64 -33.87
CA LEU A 58 -28.77 9.38 -33.14
C LEU A 58 -28.71 8.16 -34.09
N PRO A 59 -28.15 7.03 -33.60
CA PRO A 59 -28.97 5.82 -33.58
C PRO A 59 -29.13 5.23 -32.16
N LEU A 60 -30.36 4.78 -31.93
CA LEU A 60 -30.88 4.07 -30.76
C LEU A 60 -29.94 2.97 -30.22
N ILE A 61 -29.73 2.99 -28.90
CA ILE A 61 -29.56 1.78 -28.10
C ILE A 61 -30.47 1.90 -26.86
N SER A 62 -31.62 1.25 -26.98
CA SER A 62 -32.50 0.69 -25.93
C SER A 62 -32.28 1.12 -24.47
N HIS A 63 -33.17 1.99 -23.99
CA HIS A 63 -33.48 2.17 -22.58
C HIS A 63 -34.20 0.93 -22.02
N PRO A 64 -33.85 0.41 -20.83
CA PRO A 64 -34.83 -0.26 -19.99
C PRO A 64 -35.76 0.81 -19.41
N ILE A 65 -37.02 0.73 -19.80
CA ILE A 65 -38.12 1.52 -19.27
C ILE A 65 -38.24 1.22 -17.77
N PHE A 66 -37.78 2.13 -16.91
CA PHE A 66 -38.27 2.20 -15.54
C PHE A 66 -39.72 2.67 -15.65
N ARG A 67 -40.64 1.70 -15.54
CA ARG A 67 -42.06 1.96 -15.41
C ARG A 67 -42.23 2.78 -14.13
N THR A 68 -42.56 4.06 -14.28
CA THR A 68 -43.07 4.90 -13.20
C THR A 68 -44.36 4.27 -12.71
N GLN A 69 -44.24 3.39 -11.72
CA GLN A 69 -45.36 3.01 -10.89
C GLN A 69 -45.52 4.14 -9.87
N ASN A 70 -46.73 4.71 -9.84
CA ASN A 70 -47.14 5.68 -8.85
C ASN A 70 -46.93 5.10 -7.45
N ASP A 71 -45.85 5.48 -6.77
CA ASP A 71 -45.72 5.33 -5.32
C ASP A 71 -46.39 6.54 -4.65
N ASN A 72 -47.71 6.62 -4.82
CA ASN A 72 -48.60 7.44 -4.01
C ASN A 72 -49.38 6.54 -3.02
N GLN A 73 -48.75 5.48 -2.53
CA GLN A 73 -49.40 4.56 -1.59
C GLN A 73 -48.41 3.82 -0.69
N PHE A 74 -47.57 4.58 0.04
CA PHE A 74 -47.02 4.12 1.32
C PHE A 74 -46.73 5.34 2.21
N SER A 75 -47.78 6.10 2.53
CA SER A 75 -47.76 7.01 3.68
C SER A 75 -47.98 6.18 4.93
N THR A 76 -46.93 5.51 5.39
CA THR A 76 -46.82 5.12 6.78
C THR A 76 -45.74 6.01 7.35
N GLU A 77 -46.12 6.96 8.21
CA GLU A 77 -45.18 7.71 9.04
C GLU A 77 -44.49 6.71 10.00
N GLU A 78 -43.55 5.92 9.50
CA GLU A 78 -42.54 5.33 10.36
C GLU A 78 -41.57 6.46 10.71
N LYS A 79 -41.74 7.00 11.91
CA LYS A 79 -40.69 7.77 12.58
C LYS A 79 -39.48 6.84 12.74
N GLU A 80 -38.58 6.81 11.76
CA GLU A 80 -37.23 6.30 11.98
C GLU A 80 -36.59 7.17 13.07
N GLU A 81 -36.54 6.66 14.31
CA GLU A 81 -35.82 7.31 15.39
C GLU A 81 -34.31 7.24 15.10
N LEU A 82 -33.73 8.39 14.76
CA LEU A 82 -32.31 8.59 14.51
C LEU A 82 -31.45 8.07 15.68
N VAL A 83 -30.77 6.97 15.42
CA VAL A 83 -29.80 6.29 16.30
C VAL A 83 -28.64 7.19 16.74
N PHE A 84 -28.36 8.26 15.99
CA PHE A 84 -27.37 9.29 16.34
C PHE A 84 -28.08 10.64 16.56
N ARG A 85 -28.11 11.11 17.81
CA ARG A 85 -28.76 12.38 18.16
C ARG A 85 -27.98 13.57 17.62
N ALA A 86 -28.69 14.46 16.93
CA ALA A 86 -28.12 15.62 16.28
C ALA A 86 -27.88 16.82 17.22
N GLN A 87 -26.66 17.36 17.26
CA GLN A 87 -26.38 18.64 17.93
C GLN A 87 -26.74 19.85 17.02
N GLU A 88 -27.03 21.01 17.64
CA GLU A 88 -27.36 22.27 16.94
C GLU A 88 -26.28 22.73 15.95
N ARG A 89 -26.74 23.27 14.81
CA ARG A 89 -25.92 23.77 13.69
C ARG A 89 -25.14 25.02 14.10
N LYS A 90 -23.84 24.89 14.36
CA LYS A 90 -22.92 26.03 14.60
C LYS A 90 -21.93 26.12 13.45
N MET A 91 -22.21 27.01 12.49
CA MET A 91 -21.37 27.23 11.31
C MET A 91 -20.09 27.99 11.67
N GLY A 92 -18.96 27.62 11.05
CA GLY A 92 -17.69 28.35 11.17
C GLY A 92 -16.85 28.06 12.42
N GLU A 93 -17.36 27.27 13.37
CA GLU A 93 -16.61 26.88 14.58
C GLU A 93 -15.92 25.53 14.37
N PHE A 94 -14.59 25.51 14.43
CA PHE A 94 -13.84 24.25 14.33
C PHE A 94 -14.06 23.40 15.59
N ARG A 95 -14.73 22.27 15.41
CA ARG A 95 -14.86 21.24 16.45
C ARG A 95 -13.79 20.18 16.27
N LYS A 96 -12.83 20.15 17.20
CA LYS A 96 -11.77 19.14 17.26
C LYS A 96 -12.31 17.75 17.60
N ILE A 97 -13.37 17.67 18.40
CA ILE A 97 -14.04 16.40 18.75
C ILE A 97 -15.33 16.32 17.94
N SER A 98 -15.55 15.19 17.29
CA SER A 98 -16.76 14.90 16.53
C SER A 98 -18.01 15.00 17.39
N GLY A 99 -19.12 15.43 16.77
CA GLY A 99 -20.45 15.46 17.39
C GLY A 99 -21.14 14.09 17.46
N LEU A 100 -20.46 13.03 17.00
CA LEU A 100 -21.00 11.68 16.99
C LEU A 100 -21.28 11.19 18.43
N ILE A 101 -22.56 11.05 18.77
CA ILE A 101 -23.03 10.55 20.05
C ILE A 101 -23.56 9.13 19.86
N PHE A 102 -23.00 8.17 20.60
CA PHE A 102 -23.57 6.83 20.70
C PHE A 102 -24.76 6.86 21.66
N ASP A 103 -25.97 6.60 21.15
CA ASP A 103 -27.18 6.47 21.96
C ASP A 103 -27.40 5.00 22.33
N ASP A 104 -26.93 4.62 23.52
CA ASP A 104 -27.06 3.26 24.05
C ASP A 104 -28.54 2.85 24.21
N ASN A 105 -29.46 3.80 24.40
CA ASN A 105 -30.89 3.51 24.55
C ASN A 105 -31.59 3.23 23.22
N ALA A 106 -31.16 3.87 22.14
CA ALA A 106 -31.72 3.63 20.80
C ALA A 106 -31.36 2.23 20.29
N PHE A 107 -30.13 1.77 20.57
CA PHE A 107 -29.65 0.45 20.15
C PHE A 107 -30.16 -0.71 21.02
N ASN A 108 -30.36 -0.51 22.33
CA ASN A 108 -30.92 -1.53 23.24
C ASN A 108 -32.40 -1.88 22.95
N ARG A 109 -33.09 -1.12 22.10
CA ARG A 109 -34.48 -1.39 21.67
C ARG A 109 -34.58 -2.22 20.39
N VAL A 110 -33.46 -2.42 19.69
CA VAL A 110 -33.36 -3.33 18.53
C VAL A 110 -33.15 -4.74 19.08
N SER A 111 -34.01 -5.68 18.68
CA SER A 111 -34.12 -7.04 19.27
C SER A 111 -32.78 -7.76 19.45
N GLU A 112 -32.68 -8.53 20.54
CA GLU A 112 -31.45 -9.18 21.04
C GLU A 112 -30.75 -10.17 20.08
N ASP A 113 -31.37 -10.61 18.98
CA ASP A 113 -30.91 -11.80 18.25
C ASP A 113 -30.14 -11.58 16.93
N GLU A 114 -30.00 -10.37 16.36
CA GLU A 114 -29.33 -10.21 15.03
C GLU A 114 -28.14 -9.23 14.97
N PHE A 115 -28.00 -8.27 15.89
CA PHE A 115 -26.91 -7.26 15.82
C PHE A 115 -25.95 -7.25 17.03
N SER A 116 -26.00 -8.26 17.89
CA SER A 116 -25.39 -8.24 19.23
C SER A 116 -23.86 -8.06 19.23
N GLU A 117 -23.13 -8.70 18.31
CA GLU A 117 -21.66 -8.66 18.27
C GLU A 117 -21.12 -7.29 17.83
N LEU A 118 -21.61 -6.73 16.72
CA LEU A 118 -21.19 -5.38 16.30
C LEU A 118 -21.63 -4.32 17.31
N HIS A 119 -22.82 -4.45 17.90
CA HIS A 119 -23.27 -3.54 18.96
C HIS A 119 -22.35 -3.56 20.17
N LYS A 120 -21.91 -4.74 20.60
CA LYS A 120 -20.96 -4.90 21.70
C LYS A 120 -19.62 -4.25 21.36
N VAL A 121 -19.08 -4.51 20.16
CA VAL A 121 -17.83 -3.89 19.69
C VAL A 121 -17.94 -2.37 19.68
N VAL A 122 -19.05 -1.81 19.18
CA VAL A 122 -19.30 -0.36 19.17
C VAL A 122 -19.36 0.18 20.60
N ARG A 123 -20.18 -0.42 21.49
CA ARG A 123 -20.34 0.00 22.89
C ARG A 123 -19.00 0.02 23.61
N ASP A 124 -18.24 -1.07 23.54
CA ASP A 124 -16.96 -1.22 24.22
C ASP A 124 -15.95 -0.18 23.69
N ALA A 125 -15.91 0.02 22.36
CA ALA A 125 -15.03 1.02 21.76
C ALA A 125 -15.37 2.45 22.18
N PHE A 126 -16.65 2.83 22.26
CA PHE A 126 -17.05 4.16 22.74
C PHE A 126 -16.76 4.33 24.23
N ALA A 127 -17.01 3.31 25.06
CA ALA A 127 -16.70 3.35 26.49
C ALA A 127 -15.20 3.57 26.73
N SER A 128 -14.35 2.73 26.15
CA SER A 128 -12.89 2.85 26.28
C SER A 128 -12.34 4.12 25.64
N GLY A 129 -12.85 4.51 24.46
CA GLY A 129 -12.41 5.74 23.79
C GLY A 129 -12.75 7.00 24.57
N LYS A 130 -13.93 7.04 25.22
CA LYS A 130 -14.33 8.15 26.09
C LYS A 130 -13.44 8.26 27.32
N GLU A 131 -13.15 7.14 27.99
CA GLU A 131 -12.23 7.09 29.13
C GLU A 131 -10.85 7.66 28.77
N VAL A 132 -10.26 7.19 27.66
CA VAL A 132 -8.97 7.69 27.17
C VAL A 132 -9.02 9.20 26.87
N LEU A 133 -10.12 9.69 26.28
CA LEU A 133 -10.28 11.10 25.96
C LEU A 133 -10.43 11.97 27.22
N GLU A 134 -11.12 11.49 28.25
CA GLU A 134 -11.25 12.15 29.56
C GLU A 134 -9.90 12.20 30.29
N ASP A 135 -9.17 11.08 30.28
CA ASP A 135 -7.83 10.96 30.85
C ASP A 135 -6.84 11.95 30.18
N LEU A 136 -6.88 12.10 28.85
CA LEU A 136 -6.06 13.08 28.13
C LEU A 136 -6.43 14.52 28.49
N LYS A 137 -7.73 14.83 28.62
CA LYS A 137 -8.20 16.18 29.00
C LYS A 137 -7.83 16.55 30.44
N SER A 138 -7.81 15.56 31.34
CA SER A 138 -7.47 15.77 32.75
C SER A 138 -5.98 16.04 32.99
N GLY A 139 -5.11 15.80 31.99
CA GLY A 139 -3.66 15.92 32.12
C GLY A 139 -3.00 14.81 32.94
N LYS A 140 -3.78 13.89 33.53
CA LYS A 140 -3.29 12.71 34.26
C LYS A 140 -2.31 11.89 33.42
N VAL A 141 -2.62 11.75 32.13
CA VAL A 141 -1.83 11.00 31.14
C VAL A 141 -0.45 11.59 30.91
N LEU A 142 -0.29 12.92 30.87
CA LEU A 142 1.02 13.55 30.65
C LEU A 142 1.98 13.16 31.78
N SER A 143 1.50 13.15 33.02
CA SER A 143 2.30 12.72 34.16
C SER A 143 2.59 11.21 34.17
N GLU A 144 1.64 10.36 33.74
CA GLU A 144 1.86 8.92 33.61
C GLU A 144 2.82 8.55 32.46
N VAL A 145 2.74 9.24 31.32
CA VAL A 145 3.66 9.05 30.18
C VAL A 145 5.07 9.55 30.53
N GLU A 146 5.19 10.68 31.22
CA GLU A 146 6.46 11.16 31.77
C GLU A 146 7.02 10.21 32.85
N ASN A 147 6.16 9.56 33.64
CA ASN A 147 6.56 8.56 34.63
C ASN A 147 6.87 7.19 33.99
N GLN A 148 6.24 6.82 32.87
CA GLN A 148 6.60 5.65 32.06
C GLN A 148 7.91 5.87 31.31
N ALA A 149 8.22 7.09 30.87
CA ALA A 149 9.55 7.45 30.38
C ALA A 149 10.64 7.33 31.47
N LYS A 150 10.25 7.27 32.75
CA LYS A 150 11.14 6.98 33.89
C LYS A 150 11.16 5.51 34.32
N ARG A 151 10.31 4.64 33.76
CA ARG A 151 10.47 3.18 33.94
C ARG A 151 11.69 2.76 33.10
N PRO A 152 12.57 1.87 33.61
CA PRO A 152 13.67 1.37 32.80
C PRO A 152 13.07 0.66 31.59
N GLU A 153 13.21 1.27 30.41
CA GLU A 153 12.85 0.64 29.15
C GLU A 153 13.70 -0.64 29.00
N GLU A 154 13.17 -1.69 28.35
CA GLU A 154 13.95 -2.91 28.10
C GLU A 154 15.27 -2.53 27.41
N PRO A 155 16.43 -2.92 27.95
CA PRO A 155 17.71 -2.46 27.40
C PRO A 155 17.81 -2.79 25.91
N CYS A 156 18.41 -1.89 25.14
CA CYS A 156 18.71 -2.11 23.72
C CYS A 156 20.09 -2.73 23.57
N PRO A 157 20.21 -4.08 23.50
CA PRO A 157 21.50 -4.70 23.26
C PRO A 157 21.96 -4.40 21.83
N ASN A 158 23.25 -4.05 21.68
CA ASN A 158 23.88 -3.89 20.36
C ASN A 158 23.87 -5.22 19.56
N SER A 159 23.79 -6.35 20.26
CA SER A 159 23.73 -7.67 19.63
C SER A 159 22.85 -8.63 20.41
N VAL A 160 22.16 -9.52 19.70
CA VAL A 160 21.36 -10.60 20.28
C VAL A 160 21.74 -11.90 19.58
N GLU A 161 21.96 -12.94 20.36
CA GLU A 161 22.27 -14.28 19.86
C GLU A 161 21.26 -15.30 20.38
N LEU A 162 20.89 -16.26 19.54
CA LEU A 162 20.04 -17.38 19.88
C LEU A 162 20.60 -18.67 19.28
N SER A 163 20.71 -19.70 20.12
CA SER A 163 20.92 -21.07 19.65
C SER A 163 19.68 -21.59 18.92
N GLY A 164 19.85 -22.56 18.04
CA GLY A 164 18.73 -23.22 17.35
C GLY A 164 17.70 -23.81 18.30
N ASP A 165 18.16 -24.45 19.38
CA ASP A 165 17.28 -25.05 20.39
C ASP A 165 16.45 -24.00 21.13
N ASP A 166 17.07 -22.89 21.53
CA ASP A 166 16.37 -21.81 22.22
C ASP A 166 15.41 -21.07 21.30
N PHE A 167 15.78 -20.91 20.02
CA PHE A 167 14.91 -20.35 19.00
C PHE A 167 13.63 -21.16 18.83
N VAL A 168 13.73 -22.50 18.78
CA VAL A 168 12.56 -23.39 18.69
C VAL A 168 11.73 -23.32 19.98
N LYS A 169 12.36 -23.35 21.16
CA LYS A 169 11.65 -23.20 22.45
C LYS A 169 10.88 -21.89 22.58
N LYS A 170 11.39 -20.81 21.98
CA LYS A 170 10.75 -19.49 21.92
C LYS A 170 9.74 -19.35 20.78
N GLY A 171 9.24 -20.47 20.24
CA GLY A 171 8.19 -20.45 19.21
C GLY A 171 8.69 -20.03 17.82
N LYS A 172 9.96 -20.27 17.52
CA LYS A 172 10.62 -19.88 16.25
C LYS A 172 10.62 -18.37 16.00
N MET A 173 10.77 -17.60 17.07
CA MET A 173 10.82 -16.15 17.02
C MET A 173 11.99 -15.60 17.84
N MET A 174 12.74 -14.69 17.23
CA MET A 174 13.78 -13.90 17.87
C MET A 174 13.28 -12.47 18.00
N VAL A 175 13.28 -11.94 19.22
CA VAL A 175 12.90 -10.54 19.50
C VAL A 175 14.13 -9.65 19.34
N ILE A 176 13.96 -8.53 18.66
CA ILE A 176 14.95 -7.47 18.44
C ILE A 176 14.36 -6.20 19.08
N PRO A 177 14.57 -5.96 20.39
CA PRO A 177 13.76 -5.02 21.17
C PRO A 177 13.68 -3.59 20.62
N CYS A 178 14.74 -3.16 19.93
CA CYS A 178 14.92 -1.79 19.45
C CYS A 178 14.95 -1.70 17.92
N GLY A 179 14.54 -2.78 17.25
CA GLY A 179 14.53 -2.86 15.79
C GLY A 179 15.93 -2.89 15.18
N LEU A 180 15.99 -2.52 13.91
CA LEU A 180 17.24 -2.39 13.14
C LEU A 180 17.59 -0.90 12.94
N SER A 181 18.85 -0.65 12.62
CA SER A 181 19.36 0.63 12.14
C SER A 181 20.18 0.42 10.87
N LEU A 182 20.60 1.51 10.22
CA LEU A 182 21.45 1.43 9.04
C LEU A 182 22.74 0.66 9.36
N GLY A 183 23.02 -0.39 8.58
CA GLY A 183 24.18 -1.27 8.78
C GLY A 183 23.95 -2.41 9.79
N SER A 184 22.80 -2.46 10.48
CA SER A 184 22.42 -3.64 11.25
C SER A 184 22.40 -4.88 10.35
N HIS A 185 22.80 -6.02 10.90
CA HIS A 185 22.80 -7.27 10.17
C HIS A 185 22.34 -8.44 11.03
N ILE A 186 21.73 -9.42 10.36
CA ILE A 186 21.25 -10.66 10.96
C ILE A 186 21.87 -11.81 10.18
N THR A 187 22.61 -12.65 10.89
CA THR A 187 23.24 -13.85 10.36
C THR A 187 22.52 -15.09 10.88
N ILE A 188 22.14 -15.98 9.98
CA ILE A 188 21.46 -17.23 10.26
C ILE A 188 22.31 -18.38 9.72
N VAL A 189 22.62 -19.33 10.60
CA VAL A 189 23.22 -20.60 10.21
C VAL A 189 22.12 -21.65 10.21
N GLY A 190 21.84 -22.22 9.05
CA GLY A 190 20.73 -23.15 8.88
C GLY A 190 21.07 -24.30 7.93
N ARG A 191 20.21 -25.32 7.95
CA ARG A 191 20.29 -26.48 7.06
C ARG A 191 18.90 -26.78 6.50
N PRO A 192 18.64 -26.62 5.19
CA PRO A 192 17.37 -26.98 4.58
C PRO A 192 17.16 -28.48 4.69
N ARG A 193 15.94 -28.92 4.98
CA ARG A 193 15.61 -30.35 5.05
C ARG A 193 15.45 -30.94 3.64
N TRP A 194 15.60 -32.26 3.56
CA TRP A 194 15.26 -33.00 2.35
C TRP A 194 13.83 -32.74 1.93
N ALA A 195 13.62 -32.71 0.62
CA ALA A 195 12.29 -32.58 0.10
C ALA A 195 11.43 -33.78 0.52
N HIS A 196 10.18 -33.49 0.88
CA HIS A 196 9.22 -34.47 1.32
C HIS A 196 7.95 -34.37 0.48
N MET A 197 7.17 -35.44 0.46
CA MET A 197 5.91 -35.47 -0.28
C MET A 197 4.84 -34.70 0.49
N GLU A 198 4.34 -33.60 -0.09
CA GLU A 198 3.17 -32.90 0.43
C GLU A 198 1.95 -33.19 -0.47
N LYS A 199 0.80 -33.49 0.15
CA LYS A 199 -0.45 -33.74 -0.55
C LYS A 199 -1.11 -32.40 -0.86
N GLU A 200 -1.35 -32.11 -2.15
CA GLU A 200 -2.04 -30.88 -2.55
C GLU A 200 -3.47 -30.84 -1.97
N LYS A 201 -3.78 -29.77 -1.24
CA LYS A 201 -5.10 -29.59 -0.60
C LYS A 201 -6.21 -29.19 -1.57
N ASN A 202 -5.89 -28.73 -2.79
CA ASN A 202 -6.89 -28.28 -3.75
C ASN A 202 -6.64 -28.80 -5.17
N LYS A 203 -7.62 -29.55 -5.68
CA LYS A 203 -7.83 -30.04 -7.07
C LYS A 203 -6.72 -30.93 -7.66
N GLY A 204 -6.87 -32.25 -7.46
CA GLY A 204 -6.31 -33.24 -8.40
C GLY A 204 -5.51 -34.39 -7.80
N GLY A 205 -5.39 -34.51 -6.48
CA GLY A 205 -4.75 -35.67 -5.84
C GLY A 205 -3.28 -35.86 -6.24
N GLY A 206 -2.60 -34.80 -6.68
CA GLY A 206 -1.17 -34.80 -6.97
C GLY A 206 -0.35 -34.79 -5.68
N SER A 207 0.77 -35.52 -5.70
CA SER A 207 1.81 -35.46 -4.66
C SER A 207 3.02 -34.72 -5.21
N THR A 208 3.38 -33.60 -4.60
CA THR A 208 4.50 -32.76 -5.04
C THR A 208 5.62 -32.82 -4.00
N MET A 209 6.86 -33.00 -4.45
CA MET A 209 8.04 -32.90 -3.58
C MET A 209 8.24 -31.44 -3.17
N MET A 210 8.19 -31.15 -1.87
CA MET A 210 8.34 -29.80 -1.33
C MET A 210 9.56 -29.72 -0.42
N SER A 211 10.34 -28.66 -0.61
CA SER A 211 11.40 -28.20 0.30
C SER A 211 11.44 -26.68 0.20
N GLN A 212 10.88 -26.03 1.21
CA GLN A 212 10.72 -24.58 1.26
C GLN A 212 10.84 -24.10 2.70
N PHE A 213 11.52 -22.98 2.90
CA PHE A 213 11.49 -22.28 4.17
C PHE A 213 11.28 -20.78 3.96
N LEU A 214 10.93 -20.08 5.02
CA LEU A 214 10.75 -18.64 5.01
C LEU A 214 11.47 -17.99 6.18
N MET A 215 11.89 -16.76 5.96
CA MET A 215 12.42 -15.81 6.94
C MET A 215 11.60 -14.53 6.84
N GLU A 216 11.12 -14.02 7.98
CA GLU A 216 10.34 -12.80 8.03
C GLU A 216 10.90 -11.82 9.07
N LEU A 217 11.08 -10.56 8.65
CA LEU A 217 11.15 -9.43 9.59
C LEU A 217 9.73 -8.97 9.90
N GLN A 218 9.39 -8.93 11.19
CA GLN A 218 8.05 -8.63 11.67
C GLN A 218 8.01 -7.39 12.55
N GLY A 219 6.95 -6.61 12.40
CA GLY A 219 6.62 -5.48 13.25
C GLY A 219 5.83 -5.88 14.49
N LEU A 220 6.47 -6.59 15.44
CA LEU A 220 5.81 -7.12 16.64
C LEU A 220 5.20 -6.02 17.52
N ARG A 221 5.72 -4.80 17.42
CA ARG A 221 5.23 -3.61 18.12
C ARG A 221 4.53 -2.63 17.18
N THR A 222 4.15 -3.01 15.96
CA THR A 222 3.63 -2.04 14.98
C THR A 222 2.10 -1.98 14.96
N VAL A 223 1.41 -3.09 15.26
CA VAL A 223 -0.06 -3.19 15.30
C VAL A 223 -0.50 -3.99 16.53
N ASP A 224 -1.60 -3.60 17.17
CA ASP A 224 -2.18 -4.31 18.32
C ASP A 224 -3.56 -4.85 17.90
N GLY A 225 -3.79 -6.18 18.03
CA GLY A 225 -5.05 -6.84 17.67
C GLY A 225 -5.13 -7.46 16.25
N GLU A 226 -4.14 -7.19 15.41
CA GLU A 226 -3.95 -7.81 14.08
C GLU A 226 -2.66 -8.65 14.03
N ASP A 227 -2.53 -9.53 13.04
CA ASP A 227 -1.25 -10.20 12.77
C ASP A 227 -0.14 -9.17 12.47
N PRO A 228 1.07 -9.31 13.06
CA PRO A 228 2.11 -8.32 12.90
C PRO A 228 2.51 -8.19 11.42
N PRO A 229 2.74 -6.97 10.89
CA PRO A 229 3.11 -6.80 9.50
C PRO A 229 4.42 -7.51 9.17
N ARG A 230 4.53 -8.03 7.96
CA ARG A 230 5.75 -8.64 7.42
C ARG A 230 6.50 -7.57 6.65
N ILE A 231 7.47 -6.92 7.31
CA ILE A 231 8.29 -5.85 6.73
C ILE A 231 9.10 -6.39 5.56
N LEU A 232 9.71 -7.56 5.77
CA LEU A 232 10.35 -8.37 4.75
C LEU A 232 9.87 -9.81 4.91
N HIS A 233 9.34 -10.40 3.85
CA HIS A 233 9.10 -11.83 3.71
C HIS A 233 10.07 -12.36 2.67
N PHE A 234 10.99 -13.23 3.07
CA PHE A 234 11.97 -13.88 2.21
C PHE A 234 11.70 -15.38 2.20
N ASN A 235 11.41 -15.92 1.02
CA ASN A 235 10.89 -17.28 0.87
C ASN A 235 11.65 -18.06 -0.22
N PRO A 236 12.76 -18.71 0.13
CA PRO A 236 13.45 -19.64 -0.75
C PRO A 236 12.66 -20.94 -0.92
N ARG A 237 12.39 -21.28 -2.18
CA ARG A 237 11.83 -22.58 -2.59
C ARG A 237 12.92 -23.39 -3.27
N LEU A 238 13.30 -24.52 -2.68
CA LEU A 238 14.24 -25.45 -3.28
C LEU A 238 13.51 -26.40 -4.24
N LYS A 239 12.31 -26.86 -3.84
CA LYS A 239 11.40 -27.68 -4.66
C LYS A 239 9.94 -27.35 -4.34
N GLY A 240 9.03 -27.70 -5.26
CA GLY A 240 7.58 -27.56 -5.08
C GLY A 240 6.99 -26.27 -5.64
N ASP A 241 7.80 -25.42 -6.27
CA ASP A 241 7.28 -24.27 -7.00
C ASP A 241 6.62 -24.69 -8.32
N TRP A 242 5.59 -23.96 -8.75
CA TRP A 242 4.83 -24.23 -9.98
C TRP A 242 5.69 -24.19 -11.25
N SER A 243 6.82 -23.47 -11.23
CA SER A 243 7.79 -23.43 -12.34
C SER A 243 8.61 -24.72 -12.44
N GLY A 244 8.52 -25.61 -11.44
CA GLY A 244 9.36 -26.80 -11.30
C GLY A 244 10.81 -26.51 -10.92
N ARG A 245 11.14 -25.25 -10.58
CA ARG A 245 12.51 -24.77 -10.40
C ARG A 245 12.71 -24.10 -9.04
N PRO A 246 13.97 -24.06 -8.54
CA PRO A 246 14.29 -23.29 -7.35
C PRO A 246 14.13 -21.78 -7.59
N VAL A 247 13.47 -21.10 -6.66
CA VAL A 247 13.17 -19.67 -6.76
C VAL A 247 13.23 -19.00 -5.39
N ILE A 248 13.55 -17.72 -5.38
CA ILE A 248 13.46 -16.90 -4.17
C ILE A 248 12.35 -15.88 -4.40
N GLU A 249 11.35 -15.86 -3.51
CA GLU A 249 10.30 -14.85 -3.51
C GLU A 249 10.47 -13.90 -2.32
N GLN A 250 10.35 -12.61 -2.59
CA GLN A 250 10.48 -11.54 -1.62
C GLN A 250 9.27 -10.62 -1.67
N ASN A 251 8.71 -10.26 -0.52
CA ASN A 251 7.56 -9.37 -0.46
C ASN A 251 7.44 -8.67 0.90
N THR A 252 6.44 -7.80 1.02
CA THR A 252 6.01 -7.14 2.25
C THR A 252 4.51 -7.36 2.39
N CYS A 253 4.05 -7.65 3.61
CA CYS A 253 2.63 -7.76 3.95
C CYS A 253 2.28 -6.69 4.99
N TYR A 254 1.42 -5.76 4.62
CA TYR A 254 0.92 -4.71 5.51
C TYR A 254 -0.59 -4.83 5.63
N ARG A 255 -1.13 -4.83 6.86
CA ARG A 255 -2.59 -4.97 7.13
C ARG A 255 -3.22 -6.14 6.37
N MET A 256 -2.55 -7.29 6.41
CA MET A 256 -2.92 -8.54 5.70
C MET A 256 -3.00 -8.43 4.17
N GLN A 257 -2.38 -7.41 3.58
CA GLN A 257 -2.27 -7.23 2.14
C GLN A 257 -0.82 -7.38 1.69
N TRP A 258 -0.59 -8.36 0.82
CA TRP A 258 0.68 -8.54 0.14
C TRP A 258 0.83 -7.46 -0.94
N GLY A 259 1.98 -6.80 -0.97
CA GLY A 259 2.33 -5.97 -2.12
C GLY A 259 2.76 -6.80 -3.32
N THR A 260 3.30 -6.15 -4.36
CA THR A 260 3.79 -6.83 -5.56
C THR A 260 5.01 -7.69 -5.26
N GLY A 261 4.95 -9.01 -5.42
CA GLY A 261 6.10 -9.89 -5.13
C GLY A 261 7.30 -9.63 -6.05
N GLN A 262 8.51 -9.60 -5.48
CA GLN A 262 9.78 -9.66 -6.21
C GLN A 262 10.25 -11.11 -6.26
N ARG A 263 10.43 -11.64 -7.47
CA ARG A 263 10.74 -13.06 -7.68
C ARG A 263 12.06 -13.21 -8.44
N CYS A 264 13.01 -13.90 -7.83
CA CYS A 264 14.29 -14.23 -8.44
C CYS A 264 14.28 -15.68 -8.93
N GLU A 265 14.34 -15.86 -10.25
CA GLU A 265 14.25 -17.18 -10.92
C GLU A 265 15.61 -17.68 -11.45
N GLY A 266 16.70 -17.02 -11.05
CA GLY A 266 18.06 -17.32 -11.49
C GLY A 266 18.55 -16.53 -12.68
N TRP A 267 17.76 -15.58 -13.15
CA TRP A 267 18.24 -14.52 -14.04
C TRP A 267 18.73 -13.34 -13.22
N LYS A 268 19.83 -12.72 -13.68
CA LYS A 268 20.26 -11.42 -13.15
C LYS A 268 19.21 -10.36 -13.52
N SER A 269 18.91 -9.43 -12.61
CA SER A 269 18.12 -8.24 -12.93
C SER A 269 18.67 -7.53 -14.16
N ARG A 270 17.79 -6.98 -14.99
CA ARG A 270 18.20 -6.30 -16.21
C ARG A 270 19.03 -5.06 -15.89
N ALA A 271 19.88 -4.65 -16.84
CA ALA A 271 20.78 -3.50 -16.64
C ALA A 271 20.03 -2.16 -16.54
N ASP A 272 18.79 -2.10 -17.04
CA ASP A 272 17.89 -0.95 -16.97
C ASP A 272 16.97 -0.98 -15.74
N GLU A 273 16.94 -2.08 -14.98
CA GLU A 273 16.22 -2.12 -13.71
C GLU A 273 16.96 -1.31 -12.64
N GLU A 274 16.19 -0.59 -11.82
CA GLU A 274 16.70 0.14 -10.68
C GLU A 274 17.36 -0.80 -9.65
N THR A 275 18.59 -0.47 -9.28
CA THR A 275 19.39 -1.14 -8.24
C THR A 275 18.99 -0.68 -6.85
N VAL A 276 19.41 -1.43 -5.82
CA VAL A 276 19.29 -1.05 -4.41
C VAL A 276 20.69 -0.90 -3.85
N ASP A 277 21.10 0.30 -3.46
CA ASP A 277 22.46 0.63 -3.00
C ASP A 277 23.55 0.18 -4.01
N GLY A 278 23.24 0.32 -5.30
CA GLY A 278 24.10 -0.13 -6.40
C GLY A 278 24.19 -1.66 -6.58
N GLN A 279 23.43 -2.45 -5.81
CA GLN A 279 23.29 -3.89 -5.96
C GLN A 279 22.06 -4.26 -6.79
N VAL A 280 22.14 -5.36 -7.54
CA VAL A 280 20.99 -5.85 -8.32
C VAL A 280 19.92 -6.45 -7.41
N LYS A 281 18.65 -6.39 -7.84
CA LYS A 281 17.54 -7.00 -7.11
C LYS A 281 17.63 -8.53 -7.09
N CYS A 282 18.07 -9.14 -8.19
CA CYS A 282 18.30 -10.58 -8.31
C CYS A 282 19.65 -10.87 -8.96
N GLU A 283 20.43 -11.81 -8.40
CA GLU A 283 21.64 -12.34 -9.03
C GLU A 283 21.38 -13.60 -9.87
N LYS A 284 22.29 -13.86 -10.82
CA LYS A 284 22.24 -15.06 -11.67
C LYS A 284 22.65 -16.32 -10.89
N TRP A 285 21.99 -17.44 -11.14
CA TRP A 285 22.46 -18.77 -10.80
C TRP A 285 22.23 -19.76 -11.95
N ILE A 286 22.94 -20.88 -11.91
CA ILE A 286 22.89 -21.95 -12.92
C ILE A 286 21.45 -22.47 -13.04
N ARG A 287 20.98 -22.56 -14.28
CA ARG A 287 19.69 -23.14 -14.66
C ARG A 287 19.93 -24.23 -15.69
N ASP A 288 19.13 -25.28 -15.64
CA ASP A 288 19.24 -26.41 -16.59
C ASP A 288 18.90 -26.02 -18.04
N ASP A 289 18.23 -24.88 -18.26
CA ASP A 289 17.83 -24.35 -19.58
C ASP A 289 18.68 -23.17 -20.09
N ASP A 290 19.83 -22.89 -19.45
CA ASP A 290 20.69 -21.78 -19.87
C ASP A 290 21.31 -22.07 -21.25
N SER A 291 20.63 -21.64 -22.31
CA SER A 291 21.09 -21.75 -23.69
C SER A 291 22.27 -20.81 -24.03
N GLY A 292 22.84 -20.10 -23.04
CA GLY A 292 23.99 -19.19 -23.21
C GLY A 292 23.73 -18.00 -24.15
N SER A 293 22.48 -17.79 -24.56
CA SER A 293 22.13 -16.87 -25.64
C SER A 293 21.94 -15.42 -25.18
N GLU A 294 21.59 -15.19 -23.92
CA GLU A 294 21.36 -13.84 -23.37
C GLU A 294 22.68 -13.07 -23.10
N GLU A 295 23.71 -13.74 -22.54
CA GLU A 295 25.05 -13.13 -22.39
C GLU A 295 25.68 -12.76 -23.74
N SER A 296 25.34 -13.48 -24.81
CA SER A 296 25.91 -13.27 -26.14
C SER A 296 25.52 -11.92 -26.76
N LYS A 297 24.31 -11.41 -26.47
CA LYS A 297 23.82 -10.14 -27.02
C LYS A 297 24.42 -8.94 -26.30
N ALA A 298 24.52 -8.98 -24.98
CA ALA A 298 25.09 -7.89 -24.19
C ALA A 298 26.63 -7.80 -24.29
N THR A 299 27.30 -8.95 -24.41
CA THR A 299 28.76 -9.00 -24.48
C THR A 299 29.31 -8.61 -25.87
N TRP A 300 28.50 -8.77 -26.93
CA TRP A 300 28.93 -8.46 -28.30
C TRP A 300 29.10 -6.96 -28.56
N TRP A 301 28.26 -6.10 -27.95
CA TRP A 301 28.39 -4.64 -28.09
C TRP A 301 29.49 -4.05 -27.21
N LEU A 302 29.69 -4.56 -25.98
CA LEU A 302 30.71 -4.08 -25.03
C LEU A 302 32.15 -4.40 -25.47
N LYS A 303 32.36 -5.47 -26.24
CA LYS A 303 33.70 -5.81 -26.80
C LYS A 303 34.23 -4.79 -27.80
N ARG A 304 33.41 -3.83 -28.24
CA ARG A 304 33.80 -2.84 -29.24
C ARG A 304 34.37 -1.54 -28.66
N LEU A 305 34.32 -1.32 -27.34
CA LEU A 305 34.60 0.01 -26.79
C LEU A 305 35.68 0.15 -25.70
N ILE A 306 36.04 -0.84 -24.87
CA ILE A 306 37.13 -0.63 -23.87
C ILE A 306 37.95 -1.91 -23.61
N GLY A 307 39.26 -1.72 -23.42
CA GLY A 307 40.25 -2.73 -23.07
C GLY A 307 39.94 -3.46 -21.75
N ARG A 308 39.95 -4.79 -21.85
CA ARG A 308 39.94 -5.85 -20.82
C ARG A 308 40.03 -5.41 -19.34
N THR A 309 38.92 -5.57 -18.64
CA THR A 309 38.87 -6.42 -17.44
C THR A 309 37.87 -7.55 -17.72
N ARG A 310 38.39 -8.76 -17.98
CA ARG A 310 37.53 -9.96 -18.04
C ARG A 310 37.06 -10.25 -16.62
N LYS A 311 35.90 -9.70 -16.21
CA LYS A 311 35.14 -10.27 -15.10
C LYS A 311 34.72 -11.65 -15.58
N VAL A 312 35.39 -12.70 -15.08
CA VAL A 312 34.94 -14.08 -15.27
C VAL A 312 33.62 -14.17 -14.53
N THR A 313 32.51 -14.22 -15.26
CA THR A 313 31.20 -14.55 -14.68
C THR A 313 31.26 -16.03 -14.30
N VAL A 314 31.63 -16.29 -13.04
CA VAL A 314 31.48 -17.63 -12.48
C VAL A 314 29.98 -17.84 -12.31
N ASP A 315 29.40 -18.74 -13.10
CA ASP A 315 28.03 -19.19 -12.89
C ASP A 315 28.01 -20.05 -11.62
N TRP A 316 27.10 -19.72 -10.70
CA TRP A 316 27.00 -20.35 -9.38
C TRP A 316 25.69 -21.11 -9.26
N PRO A 317 25.62 -22.22 -8.50
CA PRO A 317 24.36 -22.93 -8.27
C PRO A 317 23.37 -22.08 -7.45
N TYR A 318 22.13 -22.57 -7.35
CA TYR A 318 21.13 -22.03 -6.43
C TYR A 318 21.72 -21.98 -4.99
N PRO A 319 21.56 -20.86 -4.25
CA PRO A 319 22.26 -20.61 -2.98
C PRO A 319 21.90 -21.56 -1.84
N PHE A 320 20.81 -22.32 -1.95
CA PHE A 320 20.37 -23.26 -0.91
C PHE A 320 20.36 -24.68 -1.47
N ALA A 321 20.78 -25.64 -0.66
CA ALA A 321 20.77 -27.05 -1.04
C ALA A 321 20.29 -27.92 0.13
N GLU A 322 19.51 -28.96 -0.20
CA GLU A 322 19.00 -29.92 0.77
C GLU A 322 20.15 -30.53 1.59
N ASN A 323 19.98 -30.56 2.91
CA ASN A 323 20.90 -31.10 3.90
C ASN A 323 22.32 -30.48 3.87
N LYS A 324 22.50 -29.30 3.29
CA LYS A 324 23.76 -28.53 3.36
C LYS A 324 23.59 -27.33 4.28
N LEU A 325 24.63 -27.05 5.06
CA LEU A 325 24.68 -25.82 5.85
C LEU A 325 24.78 -24.62 4.91
N PHE A 326 24.10 -23.54 5.27
CA PHE A 326 24.28 -22.23 4.69
C PHE A 326 24.48 -21.20 5.79
N VAL A 327 25.14 -20.10 5.45
CA VAL A 327 25.23 -18.88 6.26
C VAL A 327 24.53 -17.77 5.50
N LEU A 328 23.32 -17.39 5.94
CA LEU A 328 22.57 -16.28 5.38
C LEU A 328 22.85 -15.04 6.20
N THR A 329 23.24 -13.94 5.57
CA THR A 329 23.37 -12.63 6.20
C THR A 329 22.45 -11.63 5.53
N LEU A 330 21.47 -11.13 6.29
CA LEU A 330 20.62 -10.01 5.94
C LEU A 330 21.29 -8.71 6.44
N ILE A 331 21.41 -7.71 5.58
CA ILE A 331 22.02 -6.41 5.90
C ILE A 331 21.01 -5.30 5.61
N ALA A 332 20.81 -4.39 6.57
CA ALA A 332 20.03 -3.17 6.36
C ALA A 332 20.90 -2.09 5.68
N GLY A 333 20.66 -1.87 4.38
CA GLY A 333 21.29 -0.84 3.57
C GLY A 333 20.61 0.53 3.70
N LEU A 334 20.93 1.45 2.79
CA LEU A 334 20.32 2.78 2.76
C LEU A 334 19.01 2.78 1.98
N GLU A 335 18.95 2.02 0.88
CA GLU A 335 17.78 1.92 -0.01
C GLU A 335 16.98 0.63 0.18
N GLY A 336 17.54 -0.38 0.85
CA GLY A 336 16.84 -1.64 1.09
C GLY A 336 17.61 -2.68 1.89
N TYR A 337 17.06 -3.90 1.90
CA TYR A 337 17.69 -5.06 2.53
C TYR A 337 18.54 -5.84 1.52
N HIS A 338 19.75 -6.21 1.90
CA HIS A 338 20.63 -7.05 1.09
C HIS A 338 20.80 -8.42 1.70
N ILE A 339 20.71 -9.46 0.87
CA ILE A 339 20.78 -10.85 1.31
C ILE A 339 22.01 -11.48 0.69
N ASN A 340 22.91 -11.91 1.56
CA ASN A 340 24.10 -12.67 1.21
C ASN A 340 23.94 -14.10 1.71
N VAL A 341 24.39 -15.08 0.94
CA VAL A 341 24.48 -16.49 1.34
C VAL A 341 25.91 -16.96 1.10
N ASP A 342 26.53 -17.54 2.13
CA ASP A 342 27.92 -18.00 2.14
C ASP A 342 28.91 -16.93 1.66
N GLY A 343 28.67 -15.68 2.08
CA GLY A 343 29.50 -14.51 1.73
C GLY A 343 29.25 -13.93 0.34
N ARG A 344 28.33 -14.50 -0.45
CA ARG A 344 27.96 -14.00 -1.78
C ARG A 344 26.61 -13.30 -1.75
N HIS A 345 26.53 -12.14 -2.39
CA HIS A 345 25.26 -11.44 -2.63
C HIS A 345 24.34 -12.22 -3.57
N ILE A 346 23.07 -12.36 -3.17
CA ILE A 346 22.05 -13.16 -3.87
C ILE A 346 20.91 -12.28 -4.36
N SER A 347 20.45 -11.35 -3.53
CA SER A 347 19.33 -10.47 -3.87
C SER A 347 19.31 -9.23 -3.01
N SER A 348 18.66 -8.18 -3.50
CA SER A 348 18.33 -6.97 -2.73
C SER A 348 16.86 -6.64 -2.87
N PHE A 349 16.26 -6.23 -1.76
CA PHE A 349 14.85 -5.87 -1.69
C PHE A 349 14.71 -4.43 -1.23
N PRO A 350 14.19 -3.52 -2.08
CA PRO A 350 14.06 -2.12 -1.72
C PRO A 350 13.10 -1.94 -0.55
N TYR A 351 13.32 -0.91 0.28
CA TYR A 351 12.34 -0.56 1.31
C TYR A 351 11.00 -0.21 0.68
N ARG A 352 9.92 -0.65 1.34
CA ARG A 352 8.57 -0.24 0.97
C ARG A 352 8.06 0.82 1.92
N PRO A 353 7.25 1.79 1.41
CA PRO A 353 6.59 2.76 2.27
C PRO A 353 5.78 2.07 3.38
N GLY A 354 5.72 2.71 4.54
CA GLY A 354 4.94 2.24 5.69
C GLY A 354 5.75 1.53 6.78
N PHE A 355 7.06 1.31 6.58
CA PHE A 355 7.94 0.73 7.60
C PHE A 355 9.29 1.43 7.67
N THR A 356 9.78 1.57 8.89
CA THR A 356 11.14 1.98 9.20
C THR A 356 11.98 0.77 9.62
N LEU A 357 13.30 0.89 9.63
CA LEU A 357 14.18 -0.14 10.16
C LEU A 357 13.89 -0.45 11.64
N GLU A 358 13.47 0.57 12.38
CA GLU A 358 13.14 0.52 13.79
C GLU A 358 11.89 -0.35 14.06
N ASP A 359 11.00 -0.51 13.07
CA ASP A 359 9.81 -1.35 13.18
C ASP A 359 10.15 -2.85 13.19
N ALA A 360 11.30 -3.25 12.65
CA ALA A 360 11.73 -4.65 12.53
C ALA A 360 12.16 -5.26 13.88
N THR A 361 11.17 -5.46 14.74
CA THR A 361 11.32 -5.86 16.15
C THR A 361 11.26 -7.38 16.38
N GLY A 362 11.01 -8.15 15.34
CA GLY A 362 11.02 -9.61 15.38
C GLY A 362 11.59 -10.24 14.12
N LEU A 363 12.29 -11.36 14.28
CA LEU A 363 12.71 -12.26 13.22
C LEU A 363 12.02 -13.61 13.41
N PHE A 364 11.25 -14.03 12.41
CA PHE A 364 10.53 -15.29 12.37
C PHE A 364 11.06 -16.20 11.27
N LEU A 365 11.25 -17.49 11.56
CA LEU A 365 11.69 -18.49 10.58
C LEU A 365 10.79 -19.72 10.66
N ASN A 366 10.36 -20.23 9.52
CA ASN A 366 9.52 -21.42 9.47
C ASN A 366 9.73 -22.24 8.18
N GLY A 367 9.13 -23.43 8.14
CA GLY A 367 9.24 -24.37 7.01
C GLY A 367 10.35 -25.41 7.18
N ASP A 368 10.90 -25.86 6.05
CA ASP A 368 11.85 -26.96 5.91
C ASP A 368 13.29 -26.55 6.12
N VAL A 369 13.56 -26.00 7.30
CA VAL A 369 14.91 -25.60 7.70
C VAL A 369 15.13 -25.92 9.18
N ASP A 370 16.30 -26.50 9.45
CA ASP A 370 16.81 -26.68 10.80
C ASP A 370 17.78 -25.53 11.10
N ILE A 371 17.48 -24.74 12.12
CA ILE A 371 18.28 -23.58 12.51
C ILE A 371 19.33 -24.04 13.52
N HIS A 372 20.59 -23.66 13.28
CA HIS A 372 21.70 -23.94 14.19
C HIS A 372 21.95 -22.76 15.13
N SER A 373 22.03 -21.55 14.58
CA SER A 373 22.19 -20.33 15.36
C SER A 373 21.73 -19.11 14.58
N ILE A 374 21.35 -18.07 15.33
CA ILE A 374 20.98 -16.76 14.80
C ILE A 374 21.74 -15.71 15.61
N PHE A 375 22.33 -14.76 14.89
CA PHE A 375 23.06 -13.65 15.48
C PHE A 375 22.64 -12.34 14.81
N ALA A 376 22.11 -11.40 15.58
CA ALA A 376 21.82 -10.04 15.13
C ALA A 376 22.79 -9.08 15.80
N ALA A 377 23.40 -8.16 15.05
CA ALA A 377 24.41 -7.24 15.57
C ALA A 377 24.41 -5.89 14.85
N SER A 378 25.18 -4.95 15.39
CA SER A 378 25.13 -3.53 15.00
C SER A 378 23.71 -2.98 15.16
N LEU A 379 23.00 -3.47 16.19
CA LEU A 379 21.67 -3.03 16.55
C LEU A 379 21.75 -1.67 17.25
N PRO A 380 20.70 -0.85 17.17
CA PRO A 380 20.65 0.41 17.91
C PRO A 380 20.83 0.18 19.41
N THR A 381 21.64 1.01 20.06
CA THR A 381 21.95 0.94 21.51
C THR A 381 21.05 1.81 22.36
N SER A 382 20.21 2.62 21.74
CA SER A 382 19.12 3.36 22.37
C SER A 382 17.82 2.89 21.77
N HIS A 383 16.71 3.07 22.49
CA HIS A 383 15.43 2.89 21.83
C HIS A 383 15.40 3.78 20.60
N PRO A 384 14.85 3.28 19.48
CA PRO A 384 14.41 4.18 18.45
C PRO A 384 13.57 5.23 19.14
N SER A 385 13.95 6.51 19.00
CA SER A 385 13.11 7.57 19.51
C SER A 385 11.82 7.44 18.71
N THR A 386 10.85 6.74 19.30
CA THR A 386 9.46 6.58 18.88
C THR A 386 8.80 7.94 19.06
N ALA A 387 9.37 8.95 18.44
CA ALA A 387 8.83 10.27 18.37
C ALA A 387 8.22 10.36 16.98
N PRO A 388 6.92 10.08 16.83
CA PRO A 388 6.05 10.68 15.82
C PRO A 388 6.44 12.10 15.40
N GLN A 389 7.05 12.88 16.31
CA GLN A 389 7.66 14.17 16.01
C GLN A 389 8.70 14.17 14.87
N ARG A 390 9.39 13.05 14.57
CA ARG A 390 10.32 12.98 13.42
C ARG A 390 9.61 13.07 12.08
N HIS A 391 8.36 12.59 11.98
CA HIS A 391 7.57 12.67 10.76
C HIS A 391 6.80 14.00 10.63
N LEU A 392 6.55 14.68 11.76
CA LEU A 392 5.80 15.91 11.80
C LEU A 392 6.71 17.12 11.62
N GLU A 393 6.47 17.87 10.55
CA GLU A 393 7.10 19.16 10.35
C GLU A 393 6.16 20.27 10.85
N PHE A 394 6.45 20.80 12.03
CA PHE A 394 5.66 21.87 12.66
C PHE A 394 5.96 23.23 12.02
N SER A 395 5.46 23.44 10.80
CA SER A 395 5.48 24.72 10.10
C SER A 395 4.08 25.34 9.99
N PRO A 396 3.94 26.68 10.15
CA PRO A 396 2.68 27.39 9.94
C PRO A 396 2.08 27.19 8.55
N GLU A 397 2.91 26.90 7.54
CA GLU A 397 2.51 26.68 6.15
C GLU A 397 1.55 25.50 5.98
N TRP A 398 1.64 24.52 6.90
CA TRP A 398 0.85 23.30 6.87
C TRP A 398 -0.42 23.36 7.73
N LYS A 399 -0.67 24.49 8.42
CA LYS A 399 -1.87 24.64 9.25
C LYS A 399 -3.12 24.78 8.39
N ALA A 400 -4.20 24.15 8.82
CA ALA A 400 -5.49 24.34 8.17
C ALA A 400 -5.98 25.78 8.37
N PRO A 401 -6.58 26.38 7.33
CA PRO A 401 -7.29 27.64 7.48
C PRO A 401 -8.51 27.47 8.39
N SER A 402 -8.94 28.58 8.99
CA SER A 402 -10.20 28.66 9.73
C SER A 402 -11.37 28.25 8.84
N LEU A 403 -12.41 27.67 9.45
CA LEU A 403 -13.60 27.29 8.72
C LEU A 403 -14.30 28.55 8.18
N PRO A 404 -14.72 28.56 6.90
CA PRO A 404 -15.48 29.66 6.35
C PRO A 404 -16.88 29.71 6.98
N THR A 405 -17.44 30.92 7.05
CA THR A 405 -18.83 31.15 7.50
C THR A 405 -19.84 31.03 6.35
N GLY A 406 -19.36 31.06 5.09
CA GLY A 406 -20.17 30.87 3.89
C GLY A 406 -20.28 29.40 3.45
N PRO A 407 -21.10 29.11 2.43
CA PRO A 407 -21.27 27.75 1.91
C PRO A 407 -19.97 27.24 1.25
N VAL A 408 -19.57 26.03 1.63
CA VAL A 408 -18.37 25.36 1.10
C VAL A 408 -18.75 24.52 -0.11
N GLY A 409 -18.02 24.64 -1.22
CA GLY A 409 -18.29 23.87 -2.43
C GLY A 409 -18.03 22.37 -2.25
N LEU A 410 -16.94 22.00 -1.59
CA LEU A 410 -16.55 20.61 -1.34
C LEU A 410 -15.92 20.44 0.05
N PHE A 411 -16.41 19.46 0.82
CA PHE A 411 -15.74 18.97 2.01
C PHE A 411 -15.11 17.60 1.73
N ILE A 412 -13.85 17.43 2.13
CA ILE A 412 -13.12 16.17 2.01
C ILE A 412 -12.80 15.65 3.42
N GLY A 413 -13.42 14.54 3.80
CA GLY A 413 -13.08 13.79 5.00
C GLY A 413 -12.11 12.67 4.67
N ILE A 414 -10.95 12.68 5.32
CA ILE A 414 -9.90 11.67 5.14
C ILE A 414 -9.93 10.72 6.33
N LEU A 415 -10.12 9.43 6.09
CA LEU A 415 -9.95 8.40 7.12
C LEU A 415 -8.48 8.25 7.47
N SER A 416 -8.14 8.31 8.75
CA SER A 416 -6.78 8.09 9.24
C SER A 416 -6.78 7.40 10.60
N ALA A 417 -5.61 6.92 11.05
CA ALA A 417 -5.41 6.23 12.33
C ALA A 417 -4.47 6.99 13.26
N GLY A 418 -4.53 6.75 14.57
CA GLY A 418 -3.78 7.53 15.56
C GLY A 418 -2.27 7.62 15.29
N ASN A 419 -1.67 6.55 14.80
CA ASN A 419 -0.24 6.43 14.49
C ASN A 419 0.17 6.84 13.05
N HIS A 420 -0.77 7.24 12.20
CA HIS A 420 -0.51 7.61 10.79
C HIS A 420 0.01 9.05 10.60
N PHE A 421 1.04 9.42 11.37
CA PHE A 421 1.59 10.77 11.37
C PHE A 421 2.27 11.13 10.04
N ALA A 422 2.97 10.17 9.44
CA ALA A 422 3.72 10.36 8.19
C ALA A 422 2.77 10.51 7.00
N GLU A 423 1.71 9.71 6.94
CA GLU A 423 0.67 9.72 5.92
C GLU A 423 -0.05 11.07 5.93
N ARG A 424 -0.50 11.52 7.10
CA ARG A 424 -1.10 12.86 7.25
C ARG A 424 -0.14 13.96 6.83
N MET A 425 1.13 13.89 7.22
CA MET A 425 2.13 14.88 6.81
C MET A 425 2.38 14.86 5.29
N ALA A 426 2.41 13.69 4.67
CA ALA A 426 2.56 13.55 3.22
C ALA A 426 1.38 14.19 2.48
N VAL A 427 0.14 13.97 2.95
CA VAL A 427 -1.06 14.61 2.42
C VAL A 427 -1.00 16.14 2.60
N ARG A 428 -0.59 16.64 3.77
CA ARG A 428 -0.39 18.07 4.04
C ARG A 428 0.62 18.69 3.08
N LYS A 429 1.74 18.02 2.81
CA LYS A 429 2.81 18.53 1.92
C LYS A 429 2.49 18.40 0.43
N SER A 430 1.52 17.57 0.06
CA SER A 430 1.19 17.28 -1.33
C SER A 430 -0.12 17.93 -1.76
N TRP A 431 -1.20 17.15 -1.87
CA TRP A 431 -2.42 17.59 -2.53
C TRP A 431 -3.29 18.53 -1.70
N MET A 432 -3.07 18.65 -0.38
CA MET A 432 -3.68 19.73 0.41
C MET A 432 -3.14 21.14 0.04
N GLN A 433 -2.03 21.23 -0.68
CA GLN A 433 -1.41 22.49 -1.08
C GLN A 433 -1.93 23.07 -2.40
N TYR A 434 -2.87 22.39 -3.05
CA TYR A 434 -3.42 22.84 -4.31
C TYR A 434 -4.04 24.24 -4.19
N LYS A 435 -3.83 25.09 -5.19
CA LYS A 435 -4.34 26.48 -5.20
C LYS A 435 -5.86 26.55 -5.03
N THR A 436 -6.60 25.53 -5.47
CA THR A 436 -8.06 25.41 -5.33
C THR A 436 -8.53 25.26 -3.88
N VAL A 437 -7.65 24.83 -2.96
CA VAL A 437 -7.90 24.77 -1.52
C VAL A 437 -7.77 26.16 -0.87
N LYS A 438 -6.89 27.01 -1.41
CA LYS A 438 -6.57 28.33 -0.85
C LYS A 438 -7.74 29.34 -0.79
N PRO A 439 -8.72 29.38 -1.71
CA PRO A 439 -9.88 30.27 -1.58
C PRO A 439 -10.99 29.75 -0.65
N ALA A 440 -10.72 28.77 0.23
CA ALA A 440 -11.69 28.19 1.19
C ALA A 440 -12.96 27.57 0.57
N ASN A 441 -12.98 27.34 -0.74
CA ASN A 441 -14.06 26.61 -1.42
C ASN A 441 -14.00 25.10 -1.15
N VAL A 442 -12.83 24.60 -0.74
CA VAL A 442 -12.60 23.20 -0.36
C VAL A 442 -12.09 23.16 1.08
N VAL A 443 -12.76 22.38 1.93
CA VAL A 443 -12.33 22.13 3.31
C VAL A 443 -11.92 20.67 3.44
N ILE A 444 -10.75 20.43 4.04
CA ILE A 444 -10.17 19.09 4.20
C ILE A 444 -9.91 18.83 5.68
N ARG A 445 -10.35 17.69 6.21
CA ARG A 445 -10.11 17.28 7.60
C ARG A 445 -9.83 15.78 7.69
N PHE A 446 -8.90 15.40 8.58
CA PHE A 446 -8.63 14.01 8.95
C PHE A 446 -9.57 13.57 10.07
N PHE A 447 -10.09 12.35 9.98
CA PHE A 447 -10.93 11.75 11.01
C PHE A 447 -10.19 10.60 11.68
N VAL A 448 -9.86 10.78 12.96
CA VAL A 448 -8.97 9.88 13.70
C VAL A 448 -9.64 9.46 15.00
N ALA A 449 -9.62 8.16 15.31
CA ALA A 449 -10.15 7.60 16.56
C ALA A 449 -9.03 7.47 17.61
N MET A 450 -9.37 7.14 18.85
CA MET A 450 -8.38 6.92 19.91
C MET A 450 -7.58 5.65 19.64
N HIS A 451 -6.29 5.69 19.93
CA HIS A 451 -5.39 4.56 19.76
C HIS A 451 -5.20 3.82 21.10
N ALA A 452 -4.95 2.51 21.08
CA ALA A 452 -4.74 1.74 22.31
C ALA A 452 -3.52 2.24 23.12
N ARG A 453 -2.49 2.72 22.40
CA ARG A 453 -1.28 3.28 23.01
C ARG A 453 -1.46 4.73 23.42
N MET A 454 -1.32 4.97 24.71
CA MET A 454 -1.46 6.30 25.28
C MET A 454 -0.42 7.31 24.76
N LYS A 455 0.84 6.88 24.54
CA LYS A 455 1.89 7.74 23.95
C LYS A 455 1.47 8.29 22.58
N VAL A 456 0.87 7.45 21.72
CA VAL A 456 0.36 7.85 20.40
C VAL A 456 -0.75 8.89 20.54
N ASN A 457 -1.67 8.71 21.49
CA ASN A 457 -2.75 9.68 21.70
C ASN A 457 -2.24 11.04 22.18
N VAL A 458 -1.21 11.08 23.03
CA VAL A 458 -0.59 12.34 23.47
C VAL A 458 0.00 13.09 22.28
N GLU A 459 0.67 12.40 21.36
CA GLU A 459 1.26 13.01 20.17
C GLU A 459 0.20 13.39 19.13
N LEU A 460 -0.84 12.58 18.96
CA LEU A 460 -2.00 12.89 18.14
C LEU A 460 -2.68 14.18 18.62
N MET A 461 -2.83 14.36 19.93
CA MET A 461 -3.39 15.60 20.50
C MET A 461 -2.50 16.80 20.20
N LYS A 462 -1.17 16.69 20.34
CA LYS A 462 -0.23 17.76 19.96
C LYS A 462 -0.33 18.12 18.47
N GLU A 463 -0.43 17.11 17.60
CA GLU A 463 -0.62 17.30 16.17
C GLU A 463 -1.95 18.01 15.87
N ALA A 464 -3.05 17.50 16.43
CA ALA A 464 -4.39 18.05 16.24
C ALA A 464 -4.47 19.52 16.70
N ASP A 465 -3.84 19.84 17.82
CA ASP A 465 -3.76 21.20 18.38
C ASP A 465 -2.98 22.15 17.48
N TYR A 466 -1.89 21.67 16.89
CA TYR A 466 -1.03 22.51 16.08
C TYR A 466 -1.59 22.79 14.69
N PHE A 467 -1.99 21.74 13.96
CA PHE A 467 -2.40 21.84 12.55
C PHE A 467 -3.87 22.23 12.38
N GLY A 468 -4.75 21.95 13.35
CA GLY A 468 -6.16 22.33 13.29
C GLY A 468 -6.97 21.63 12.19
N ASP A 469 -6.45 20.51 11.68
CA ASP A 469 -7.03 19.75 10.57
C ASP A 469 -7.52 18.35 10.96
N ILE A 470 -7.45 17.98 12.24
CA ILE A 470 -7.87 16.68 12.76
C ILE A 470 -9.18 16.79 13.55
N VAL A 471 -10.15 15.97 13.18
CA VAL A 471 -11.39 15.71 13.92
C VAL A 471 -11.25 14.36 14.61
N ILE A 472 -11.21 14.39 15.94
CA ILE A 472 -11.15 13.23 16.81
C ILE A 472 -12.55 12.63 16.97
N VAL A 473 -12.74 11.36 16.61
CA VAL A 473 -13.96 10.60 16.92
C VAL A 473 -13.82 9.90 18.28
N PRO A 474 -14.83 9.96 19.17
CA PRO A 474 -14.67 9.61 20.58
C PRO A 474 -14.85 8.11 20.86
N TYR A 475 -14.15 7.25 20.12
CA TYR A 475 -14.14 5.80 20.32
C TYR A 475 -12.74 5.22 20.05
N MET A 476 -12.49 3.99 20.49
CA MET A 476 -11.24 3.26 20.25
C MET A 476 -11.16 2.75 18.81
N ASP A 477 -10.06 3.02 18.11
CA ASP A 477 -9.92 2.71 16.69
C ASP A 477 -9.97 1.20 16.45
N ASN A 478 -10.79 0.80 15.48
CA ASN A 478 -10.94 -0.56 15.01
C ASN A 478 -11.38 -0.52 13.55
N TYR A 479 -10.84 -1.43 12.74
CA TYR A 479 -11.17 -1.58 11.33
C TYR A 479 -12.68 -1.74 11.09
N ASP A 480 -13.36 -2.54 11.90
CA ASP A 480 -14.81 -2.80 11.76
C ASP A 480 -15.66 -1.53 12.01
N LEU A 481 -15.08 -0.55 12.72
CA LEU A 481 -15.72 0.71 13.07
C LEU A 481 -15.41 1.83 12.06
N VAL A 482 -14.78 1.54 10.92
CA VAL A 482 -14.54 2.51 9.84
C VAL A 482 -15.85 3.14 9.32
N VAL A 483 -16.96 2.40 9.36
CA VAL A 483 -18.29 2.92 9.00
C VAL A 483 -18.68 4.11 9.89
N LEU A 484 -18.34 4.08 11.18
CA LEU A 484 -18.66 5.17 12.11
C LEU A 484 -17.86 6.45 11.82
N LYS A 485 -16.59 6.34 11.43
CA LYS A 485 -15.82 7.49 10.93
C LYS A 485 -16.48 8.09 9.68
N THR A 486 -17.02 7.25 8.80
CA THR A 486 -17.72 7.71 7.59
C THR A 486 -18.99 8.49 7.94
N ILE A 487 -19.77 8.02 8.92
CA ILE A 487 -20.92 8.76 9.46
C ILE A 487 -20.47 10.10 10.04
N ALA A 488 -19.38 10.13 10.82
CA ALA A 488 -18.82 11.37 11.38
C ALA A 488 -18.38 12.36 10.29
N ILE A 489 -17.78 11.89 9.19
CA ILE A 489 -17.43 12.72 8.02
C ILE A 489 -18.69 13.37 7.45
N CYS A 490 -19.73 12.57 7.18
CA CYS A 490 -20.98 13.07 6.64
C CYS A 490 -21.63 14.11 7.57
N GLU A 491 -21.69 13.81 8.86
CA GLU A 491 -22.25 14.70 9.87
C GLU A 491 -21.50 16.04 9.92
N TYR A 492 -20.17 15.99 10.00
CA TYR A 492 -19.32 17.18 10.08
C TYR A 492 -19.46 18.05 8.81
N GLY A 493 -19.46 17.42 7.63
CA GLY A 493 -19.66 18.10 6.35
C GLY A 493 -20.99 18.85 6.28
N VAL A 494 -22.07 18.26 6.77
CA VAL A 494 -23.42 18.86 6.74
C VAL A 494 -23.61 19.92 7.83
N ARG A 495 -23.21 19.62 9.07
CA ARG A 495 -23.56 20.42 10.25
C ARG A 495 -22.54 21.49 10.62
N THR A 496 -21.25 21.18 10.48
CA THR A 496 -20.16 22.08 10.86
C THR A 496 -19.67 22.89 9.66
N VAL A 497 -19.48 22.24 8.52
CA VAL A 497 -18.95 22.87 7.30
C VAL A 497 -20.05 23.44 6.40
N ALA A 498 -21.28 22.91 6.48
CA ALA A 498 -22.38 23.24 5.57
C ALA A 498 -21.96 23.12 4.08
N ALA A 499 -21.27 22.03 3.76
CA ALA A 499 -20.76 21.77 2.44
C ALA A 499 -21.86 21.35 1.46
N LYS A 500 -21.76 21.83 0.22
CA LYS A 500 -22.64 21.42 -0.88
C LYS A 500 -22.38 19.98 -1.31
N HIS A 501 -21.13 19.54 -1.23
CA HIS A 501 -20.69 18.20 -1.59
C HIS A 501 -19.71 17.64 -0.57
N ILE A 502 -19.72 16.33 -0.38
CA ILE A 502 -18.85 15.61 0.55
C ILE A 502 -18.11 14.51 -0.22
N MET A 503 -16.80 14.44 -0.03
CA MET A 503 -15.94 13.38 -0.51
C MET A 503 -15.32 12.67 0.69
N LYS A 504 -15.29 11.34 0.64
CA LYS A 504 -14.54 10.50 1.57
C LYS A 504 -13.35 9.90 0.83
N CYS A 505 -12.17 9.89 1.45
CA CYS A 505 -11.02 9.12 0.98
C CYS A 505 -10.20 8.59 2.17
N ASP A 506 -9.12 7.87 1.86
CA ASP A 506 -8.18 7.32 2.83
C ASP A 506 -6.87 8.13 2.82
N ASP A 507 -6.05 8.02 3.87
CA ASP A 507 -4.81 8.78 4.03
C ASP A 507 -3.64 8.27 3.18
N ASP A 508 -3.81 7.12 2.54
CA ASP A 508 -2.92 6.52 1.53
C ASP A 508 -3.35 6.86 0.08
N THR A 509 -4.31 7.78 -0.11
CA THR A 509 -4.82 8.18 -1.42
C THR A 509 -4.25 9.53 -1.88
N PHE A 510 -3.89 9.63 -3.17
CA PHE A 510 -3.58 10.91 -3.83
C PHE A 510 -4.79 11.47 -4.57
N VAL A 511 -5.16 12.72 -4.29
CA VAL A 511 -6.36 13.36 -4.87
C VAL A 511 -5.99 14.53 -5.79
N ARG A 512 -6.45 14.48 -7.04
CA ARG A 512 -6.42 15.60 -7.98
C ARG A 512 -7.62 16.51 -7.75
N ILE A 513 -7.51 17.43 -6.78
CA ILE A 513 -8.61 18.33 -6.36
C ILE A 513 -9.18 19.13 -7.54
N ASP A 514 -8.32 19.58 -8.46
CA ASP A 514 -8.71 20.28 -9.67
C ASP A 514 -9.65 19.46 -10.57
N ALA A 515 -9.33 18.18 -10.78
CA ALA A 515 -10.17 17.27 -11.55
C ALA A 515 -11.50 16.95 -10.85
N VAL A 516 -11.47 16.72 -9.54
CA VAL A 516 -12.68 16.48 -8.74
C VAL A 516 -13.62 17.67 -8.83
N MET A 517 -13.11 18.89 -8.64
CA MET A 517 -13.92 20.11 -8.73
C MET A 517 -14.48 20.34 -10.14
N ALA A 518 -13.75 19.97 -11.19
CA ALA A 518 -14.26 20.04 -12.56
C ALA A 518 -15.49 19.14 -12.77
N GLU A 519 -15.51 17.93 -12.19
CA GLU A 519 -16.69 17.06 -12.24
C GLU A 519 -17.85 17.59 -11.39
N VAL A 520 -17.55 18.02 -10.16
CA VAL A 520 -18.55 18.58 -9.24
C VAL A 520 -19.26 19.80 -9.84
N ASN A 521 -18.54 20.65 -10.57
CA ASN A 521 -19.09 21.86 -11.18
C ASN A 521 -20.02 21.58 -12.39
N LYS A 522 -19.98 20.38 -12.99
CA LYS A 522 -20.90 20.01 -14.09
C LYS A 522 -22.33 19.73 -13.60
N ILE A 523 -22.51 19.62 -12.29
CA ILE A 523 -23.71 19.09 -11.68
C ILE A 523 -24.72 20.21 -11.51
N GLN A 524 -25.88 20.06 -12.17
CA GLN A 524 -26.96 21.04 -12.11
C GLN A 524 -27.48 21.19 -10.68
N ASN A 525 -27.80 22.42 -10.29
CA ASN A 525 -28.36 22.72 -8.97
C ASN A 525 -29.63 21.88 -8.72
N GLY A 526 -29.69 21.20 -7.56
CA GLY A 526 -30.84 20.40 -7.14
C GLY A 526 -30.81 18.92 -7.57
N ARG A 527 -29.76 18.45 -8.24
CA ARG A 527 -29.59 17.02 -8.54
C ARG A 527 -28.60 16.36 -7.57
N SER A 528 -28.96 15.18 -7.08
CA SER A 528 -28.07 14.32 -6.31
C SER A 528 -27.16 13.52 -7.25
N PHE A 529 -25.94 13.24 -6.80
CA PHE A 529 -25.03 12.34 -7.50
C PHE A 529 -24.20 11.55 -6.48
N TYR A 530 -23.69 10.41 -6.95
CA TYR A 530 -22.73 9.60 -6.23
C TYR A 530 -21.73 9.08 -7.26
N ILE A 531 -20.44 9.35 -7.06
CA ILE A 531 -19.38 9.05 -8.02
C ILE A 531 -18.23 8.32 -7.32
N GLY A 532 -17.65 7.36 -8.03
CA GLY A 532 -16.49 6.61 -7.57
C GLY A 532 -16.28 5.35 -8.42
N ASN A 533 -15.40 4.47 -7.96
CA ASN A 533 -15.28 3.13 -8.51
C ASN A 533 -16.39 2.24 -7.92
N ILE A 534 -17.56 2.24 -8.57
CA ILE A 534 -18.76 1.55 -8.06
C ILE A 534 -18.71 0.08 -8.48
N ASN A 535 -18.68 -0.81 -7.49
CA ASN A 535 -18.75 -2.24 -7.72
C ASN A 535 -20.19 -2.72 -7.60
N TYR A 536 -20.82 -3.01 -8.74
CA TYR A 536 -22.20 -3.49 -8.80
C TYR A 536 -22.25 -5.01 -8.58
N TYR A 537 -23.24 -5.48 -7.83
CA TYR A 537 -23.51 -6.91 -7.59
C TYR A 537 -22.40 -7.67 -6.86
N HIS A 538 -21.53 -6.97 -6.14
CA HIS A 538 -20.51 -7.60 -5.31
C HIS A 538 -21.16 -8.39 -4.16
N LYS A 539 -20.64 -9.59 -3.88
CA LYS A 539 -21.13 -10.45 -2.79
C LYS A 539 -20.17 -10.40 -1.60
N PRO A 540 -20.65 -10.64 -0.36
CA PRO A 540 -19.78 -10.75 0.80
C PRO A 540 -18.70 -11.81 0.54
N LEU A 541 -17.43 -11.45 0.76
CA LEU A 541 -16.34 -12.42 0.67
C LEU A 541 -16.44 -13.34 1.89
N ARG A 542 -16.09 -14.62 1.72
CA ARG A 542 -16.09 -15.61 2.81
C ARG A 542 -14.69 -15.91 3.35
N HIS A 543 -13.68 -15.40 2.67
CA HIS A 543 -12.26 -15.60 2.99
C HIS A 543 -11.47 -14.32 2.71
N GLY A 544 -10.34 -14.16 3.39
CA GLY A 544 -9.47 -13.00 3.28
C GLY A 544 -9.86 -11.86 4.23
N LYS A 545 -9.18 -10.71 4.09
CA LYS A 545 -9.34 -9.55 4.96
C LYS A 545 -10.78 -9.06 5.12
N TRP A 546 -11.56 -9.16 4.04
CA TRP A 546 -12.94 -8.66 3.98
C TRP A 546 -13.97 -9.77 4.18
N ALA A 547 -13.56 -10.87 4.81
CA ALA A 547 -14.45 -12.00 5.03
C ALA A 547 -15.56 -11.63 6.02
N VAL A 548 -16.80 -11.98 5.64
CA VAL A 548 -17.96 -11.92 6.52
C VAL A 548 -18.42 -13.35 6.74
N THR A 549 -18.63 -13.73 8.01
CA THR A 549 -19.15 -15.06 8.37
C THR A 549 -20.58 -15.24 7.88
N TYR A 550 -21.03 -16.49 7.77
CA TYR A 550 -22.46 -16.75 7.60
C TYR A 550 -23.14 -16.48 8.93
N GLU A 551 -24.29 -15.82 8.87
CA GLU A 551 -25.26 -15.74 9.96
C GLU A 551 -26.15 -16.99 9.92
#